data_AF-A0A2D4KPI2-F1
#
_entry.id   AF-A0A2D4KPI2-F1
#
_cell.length_a   1.000
_cell.length_b   1.000
_cell.length_c   1.000
_cell.angle_alpha   90.00
_cell.angle_beta   90.00
_cell.angle_gamma   90.00
#
_symmetry.space_group_name_H-M   'P 1'
#
loop_
_entity.id
_entity.type
_entity.pdbx_description
1 polymer ?
#
loop_
_entity_poly.entity_id
_entity_poly.type
_entity_poly.pdbx_seq_one_letter_code
_entity_poly.pdbx_strand_id
1 'polypeptide(L)'
;MIFIFFPLTDEIRCYFGETLAFYFAFLEYITFALIPMAVIGIPYYVFDWEDYDKYVLFAAFNLLWSTVILELWKRSCAVMAYRWGTLMMKRQFEEPRPGFHGVLGINPVTGREEPIYSSFKRQLRIYFVSVPFVCLCLCFSLQIMMIYFDLEFQARLYYEENQNELSALILYMPSIIYAVVIEILNRIYRYAAEFLTSWENHRLESSYQNHLILKVLVGTFDDYL
;
A
#
# COMPACT_ATOMS: atom_id res chain seq x y z
N MET A 1 -13.67 7.07 24.23
CA MET A 1 -13.66 5.80 23.48
C MET A 1 -12.25 5.27 23.21
N ILE A 2 -11.25 6.11 22.90
CA ILE A 2 -9.85 5.69 22.63
C ILE A 2 -9.13 5.03 23.84
N PHE A 3 -9.54 5.34 25.08
CA PHE A 3 -8.84 4.87 26.29
C PHE A 3 -9.04 3.41 26.70
N ILE A 4 -10.05 2.70 26.15
CA ILE A 4 -10.37 1.32 26.55
C ILE A 4 -9.44 0.30 25.84
N PHE A 5 -8.81 0.68 24.73
CA PHE A 5 -8.15 -0.24 23.80
C PHE A 5 -6.64 -0.40 24.01
N PHE A 6 -6.02 0.49 24.78
CA PHE A 6 -4.59 0.43 25.06
C PHE A 6 -4.06 -0.83 25.77
N PRO A 7 -4.77 -1.49 26.72
CA PRO A 7 -4.17 -2.61 27.46
C PRO A 7 -3.86 -3.82 26.56
N LEU A 8 -4.72 -4.15 25.60
CA LEU A 8 -4.48 -5.26 24.67
C LEU A 8 -3.29 -4.96 23.74
N THR A 9 -3.18 -3.72 23.25
CA THR A 9 -2.06 -3.32 22.38
C THR A 9 -0.70 -3.35 23.10
N ASP A 10 -0.68 -3.09 24.42
CA ASP A 10 0.53 -3.17 25.22
C ASP A 10 0.98 -4.63 25.43
N GLU A 11 0.05 -5.58 25.59
CA GLU A 11 0.39 -7.00 25.68
C GLU A 11 0.94 -7.56 24.36
N ILE A 12 0.29 -7.22 23.23
CA ILE A 12 0.76 -7.60 21.89
C ILE A 12 2.16 -7.04 21.66
N ARG A 13 2.43 -5.81 22.09
CA ARG A 13 3.77 -5.21 22.00
C ARG A 13 4.80 -6.00 22.78
N CYS A 14 4.52 -6.36 24.03
CA CYS A 14 5.48 -7.10 24.86
C CYS A 14 5.84 -8.47 24.26
N TYR A 15 4.91 -9.11 23.54
CA TYR A 15 5.14 -10.43 22.97
C TYR A 15 5.68 -10.39 21.52
N PHE A 16 5.12 -9.56 20.66
CA PHE A 16 5.43 -9.53 19.21
C PHE A 16 6.27 -8.33 18.77
N GLY A 17 6.49 -7.35 19.65
CA GLY A 17 7.19 -6.12 19.34
C GLY A 17 6.31 -4.98 18.85
N GLU A 18 6.94 -3.84 18.64
CA GLU A 18 6.27 -2.55 18.43
C GLU A 18 5.63 -2.42 17.04
N THR A 19 6.30 -2.93 16.01
CA THR A 19 5.80 -2.86 14.63
C THR A 19 4.46 -3.59 14.47
N LEU A 20 4.33 -4.78 15.06
CA LEU A 20 3.08 -5.56 15.00
C LEU A 20 1.99 -4.92 15.87
N ALA A 21 2.35 -4.39 17.04
CA ALA A 21 1.41 -3.66 17.88
C ALA A 21 0.85 -2.41 17.20
N PHE A 22 1.67 -1.64 16.48
CA PHE A 22 1.20 -0.50 15.67
C PHE A 22 0.26 -0.95 14.55
N TYR A 23 0.53 -2.08 13.90
CA TYR A 23 -0.35 -2.62 12.85
C TYR A 23 -1.74 -2.97 13.41
N PHE A 24 -1.82 -3.73 14.51
CA PHE A 24 -3.11 -4.08 15.10
C PHE A 24 -3.85 -2.88 15.66
N ALA A 25 -3.15 -1.92 16.27
CA ALA A 25 -3.75 -0.67 16.72
C ALA A 25 -4.32 0.15 15.55
N PHE A 26 -3.63 0.17 14.40
CA PHE A 26 -4.14 0.82 13.20
C PHE A 26 -5.37 0.11 12.63
N LEU A 27 -5.32 -1.22 12.58
CA LEU A 27 -6.43 -2.04 12.09
C LEU A 27 -7.69 -1.81 12.92
N GLU A 28 -7.57 -1.83 14.24
CA GLU A 28 -8.69 -1.56 15.13
C GLU A 28 -9.21 -0.13 14.95
N TYR A 29 -8.30 0.85 14.89
CA TYR A 29 -8.65 2.24 14.66
C TYR A 29 -9.42 2.43 13.34
N ILE A 30 -8.96 1.83 12.23
CA ILE A 30 -9.61 1.97 10.93
C ILE A 30 -10.98 1.26 10.92
N THR A 31 -11.12 0.12 11.59
CA THR A 31 -12.42 -0.56 11.74
C THR A 31 -13.46 0.34 12.39
N PHE A 32 -13.12 1.01 13.50
CA PHE A 32 -14.04 1.95 14.16
C PHE A 32 -14.27 3.23 13.35
N ALA A 33 -13.23 3.72 12.66
CA ALA A 33 -13.31 4.90 11.81
C ALA A 33 -14.22 4.72 10.58
N LEU A 34 -14.37 3.48 10.10
CA LEU A 34 -15.26 3.14 8.99
C LEU A 34 -16.74 3.05 9.39
N ILE A 35 -17.06 2.87 10.68
CA ILE A 35 -18.45 2.72 11.14
C ILE A 35 -19.31 3.94 10.76
N PRO A 36 -18.90 5.20 11.00
CA PRO A 36 -19.70 6.36 10.60
C PRO A 36 -19.92 6.46 9.08
N MET A 37 -18.92 6.11 8.28
CA MET A 37 -19.06 6.03 6.82
C MET A 37 -20.09 4.98 6.41
N ALA A 38 -20.04 3.79 7.01
CA ALA A 38 -21.01 2.72 6.72
C ALA A 38 -22.43 3.10 7.14
N VAL A 39 -22.59 3.68 8.32
CA VAL A 39 -23.90 4.12 8.85
C VAL A 39 -24.54 5.18 7.96
N ILE A 40 -23.75 6.09 7.38
CA ILE A 40 -24.25 7.09 6.45
C ILE A 40 -24.46 6.50 5.04
N GLY A 41 -23.59 5.60 4.58
CA GLY A 41 -23.67 5.01 3.25
C GLY A 41 -24.86 4.07 3.05
N ILE A 42 -25.28 3.32 4.09
CA ILE A 42 -26.38 2.34 3.99
C ILE A 42 -27.72 3.01 3.62
N PRO A 43 -28.18 4.09 4.28
CA PRO A 43 -29.39 4.81 3.86
C PRO A 43 -29.31 5.36 2.45
N TYR A 44 -28.14 5.87 2.03
CA TYR A 44 -27.95 6.37 0.67
C TYR A 44 -28.19 5.28 -0.39
N TYR A 45 -27.72 4.06 -0.11
CA TYR A 45 -27.92 2.90 -0.99
C TYR A 45 -29.36 2.34 -0.93
N VAL A 46 -29.94 2.18 0.26
CA VAL A 46 -31.25 1.53 0.44
C VAL A 46 -32.42 2.41 -0.04
N PHE A 47 -32.34 3.72 0.19
CA PHE A 47 -33.40 4.66 -0.21
C PHE A 47 -33.17 5.29 -1.57
N ASP A 48 -32.15 4.83 -2.31
CA ASP A 48 -31.78 5.30 -3.64
C ASP A 48 -31.76 6.83 -3.75
N TRP A 49 -30.99 7.44 -2.84
CA TRP A 49 -30.90 8.88 -2.68
C TRP A 49 -29.99 9.51 -3.75
N GLU A 50 -30.43 9.45 -5.00
CA GLU A 50 -29.66 9.88 -6.19
C GLU A 50 -29.78 11.39 -6.52
N ASP A 51 -30.27 12.21 -5.59
CA ASP A 51 -30.35 13.66 -5.83
C ASP A 51 -28.96 14.31 -5.82
N TYR A 52 -28.70 15.23 -6.76
CA TYR A 52 -27.42 15.96 -6.86
C TYR A 52 -26.98 16.58 -5.53
N ASP A 53 -27.90 17.20 -4.79
CA ASP A 53 -27.62 17.81 -3.50
C ASP A 53 -27.11 16.79 -2.47
N LYS A 54 -27.66 15.57 -2.49
CA LYS A 54 -27.29 14.49 -1.57
C LYS A 54 -25.91 13.93 -1.91
N TYR A 55 -25.57 13.78 -3.20
CA TYR A 55 -24.21 13.40 -3.60
C TYR A 55 -23.17 14.42 -3.16
N VAL A 56 -23.45 15.72 -3.29
CA VAL A 56 -22.54 16.79 -2.82
C VAL A 56 -22.33 16.70 -1.32
N LEU A 57 -23.40 16.51 -0.54
CA LEU A 57 -23.32 16.34 0.91
C LEU A 57 -22.52 15.09 1.31
N PHE A 58 -22.75 13.97 0.65
CA PHE A 58 -22.03 12.73 0.91
C PHE A 58 -20.54 12.84 0.54
N ALA A 59 -20.21 13.44 -0.60
CA ALA A 59 -18.83 13.65 -1.02
C ALA A 59 -18.09 14.60 -0.06
N ALA A 60 -18.72 15.70 0.34
CA ALA A 60 -18.16 16.64 1.32
C ALA A 60 -17.91 15.96 2.68
N PHE A 61 -18.86 15.15 3.14
CA PHE A 61 -18.69 14.35 4.36
C PHE A 61 -17.52 13.38 4.25
N ASN A 62 -17.43 12.58 3.17
CA ASN A 62 -16.33 11.62 2.98
C ASN A 62 -14.96 12.30 2.95
N LEU A 63 -14.84 13.45 2.28
CA LEU A 63 -13.58 14.18 2.19
C LEU A 63 -13.17 14.74 3.56
N LEU A 64 -14.11 15.36 4.29
CA LEU A 64 -13.86 15.83 5.65
C LEU A 64 -13.51 14.66 6.59
N TRP A 65 -14.28 13.58 6.55
CA TRP A 65 -14.06 12.43 7.41
C TRP A 65 -12.73 11.73 7.14
N SER A 66 -12.34 11.57 5.87
CA SER A 66 -11.02 11.03 5.49
C SER A 66 -9.87 11.85 6.10
N THR A 67 -9.95 13.18 6.03
CA THR A 67 -8.92 14.04 6.64
C THR A 67 -8.88 13.94 8.18
N VAL A 68 -10.05 13.89 8.81
CA VAL A 68 -10.18 13.75 10.27
C VAL A 68 -9.59 12.42 10.75
N ILE A 69 -9.89 11.32 10.06
CA ILE A 69 -9.36 9.99 10.41
C ILE A 69 -7.84 9.99 10.34
N LEU A 70 -7.25 10.56 9.29
CA LEU A 70 -5.79 10.58 9.14
C LEU A 70 -5.12 11.43 10.22
N GLU A 71 -5.66 12.60 10.55
CA GLU A 71 -5.11 13.48 11.59
C GLU A 71 -5.25 12.90 13.01
N LEU A 72 -6.40 12.30 13.31
CA LEU A 72 -6.61 11.61 14.60
C LEU A 72 -5.71 10.38 14.74
N TRP A 73 -5.43 9.67 13.64
CA TRP A 73 -4.47 8.57 13.64
C TRP A 73 -3.05 9.07 13.95
N LYS A 74 -2.59 10.14 13.27
CA LYS A 74 -1.27 10.75 13.54
C LYS A 74 -1.11 11.12 15.02
N ARG A 75 -2.15 11.72 15.61
CA ARG A 75 -2.17 12.05 17.04
C ARG A 75 -2.11 10.80 17.93
N SER A 76 -2.87 9.76 17.61
CA SER A 76 -2.90 8.51 18.36
C SER A 76 -1.55 7.79 18.30
N CYS A 77 -0.95 7.69 17.11
CA CYS A 77 0.41 7.20 16.90
C CYS A 77 1.44 7.92 17.77
N ALA A 78 1.38 9.26 17.82
CA ALA A 78 2.32 10.05 18.62
C ALA A 78 2.19 9.75 20.12
N VAL A 79 0.96 9.61 20.63
CA VAL A 79 0.70 9.23 22.03
C VAL A 79 1.23 7.83 22.34
N MET A 80 0.99 6.86 21.44
CA MET A 80 1.47 5.49 21.59
C MET A 80 3.00 5.43 21.53
N ALA A 81 3.62 6.07 20.54
CA ALA A 81 5.08 6.12 20.40
C ALA A 81 5.76 6.81 21.60
N TYR A 82 5.12 7.84 22.16
CA TYR A 82 5.61 8.51 23.37
C TYR A 82 5.52 7.58 24.59
N ARG A 83 4.36 6.95 24.82
CA ARG A 83 4.15 6.00 25.92
C ARG A 83 5.09 4.81 25.84
N TRP A 84 5.36 4.34 24.63
CA TRP A 84 6.22 3.20 24.38
C TRP A 84 7.72 3.56 24.43
N GLY A 85 8.07 4.85 24.44
CA GLY A 85 9.46 5.32 24.46
C GLY A 85 10.18 5.23 23.12
N THR A 86 9.49 4.81 22.06
CA THR A 86 10.04 4.59 20.72
C THR A 86 10.27 5.88 19.96
N LEU A 87 9.53 6.94 20.31
CA LEU A 87 9.64 8.26 19.70
C LEU A 87 11.04 8.87 19.86
N MET A 88 11.76 8.50 20.94
CA MET A 88 13.09 9.03 21.25
C MET A 88 14.23 8.16 20.70
N MET A 89 13.91 7.00 20.10
CA MET A 89 14.92 6.12 19.53
C MET A 89 15.42 6.71 18.21
N LYS A 90 16.65 7.23 18.23
CA LYS A 90 17.27 7.86 17.06
C LYS A 90 17.55 6.80 15.98
N ARG A 91 16.69 6.74 14.95
CA ARG A 91 16.82 5.87 13.76
C ARG A 91 18.20 5.91 13.09
N GLN A 92 18.98 6.98 13.31
CA GLN A 92 20.35 7.13 12.80
C GLN A 92 21.34 6.11 13.38
N PHE A 93 21.02 5.47 14.51
CA PHE A 93 21.83 4.41 15.13
C PHE A 93 21.32 2.99 14.82
N GLU A 94 20.37 2.84 13.88
CA GLU A 94 20.02 1.53 13.36
C GLU A 94 21.25 0.89 12.71
N GLU A 95 21.50 -0.38 13.05
CA GLU A 95 22.60 -1.13 12.46
C GLU A 95 22.37 -1.33 10.95
N PRO A 96 23.43 -1.34 10.13
CA PRO A 96 23.31 -1.64 8.72
C PRO A 96 22.64 -3.01 8.52
N ARG A 97 21.75 -3.12 7.53
CA ARG A 97 21.12 -4.40 7.22
C ARG A 97 22.17 -5.46 6.83
N PRO A 98 21.96 -6.75 7.11
CA PRO A 98 22.92 -7.82 6.78
C PRO A 98 23.30 -7.88 5.30
N GLY A 99 22.36 -7.52 4.40
CA GLY A 99 22.58 -7.49 2.96
C GLY A 99 23.17 -6.18 2.42
N PHE A 100 23.71 -5.31 3.27
CA PHE A 100 24.36 -4.07 2.86
C PHE A 100 25.86 -4.27 2.70
N HIS A 101 26.40 -3.92 1.53
CA HIS A 101 27.80 -4.13 1.20
C HIS A 101 28.46 -2.85 0.69
N GLY A 102 29.75 -2.67 0.98
CA GLY A 102 30.49 -1.45 0.65
C GLY A 102 31.96 -1.57 0.96
N VAL A 103 32.70 -0.48 0.75
CA VAL A 103 34.11 -0.41 1.17
C VAL A 103 34.14 -0.16 2.68
N LEU A 104 34.96 -0.90 3.42
CA LEU A 104 35.12 -0.66 4.85
C LEU A 104 35.68 0.74 5.10
N GLY A 105 35.04 1.48 6.01
CA GLY A 105 35.49 2.80 6.43
C GLY A 105 34.93 3.17 7.79
N ILE A 106 35.48 4.23 8.38
CA ILE A 106 35.03 4.71 9.68
C ILE A 106 33.79 5.58 9.48
N ASN A 107 32.69 5.22 10.13
CA ASN A 107 31.47 6.00 10.09
C ASN A 107 31.63 7.29 10.93
N PRO A 108 31.40 8.49 10.37
CA PRO A 108 31.61 9.76 11.08
C PRO A 108 30.63 9.99 12.24
N VAL A 109 29.52 9.24 12.30
CA VAL A 109 28.49 9.36 13.35
C VAL A 109 28.72 8.38 14.49
N THR A 110 28.97 7.10 14.17
CA THR A 110 29.13 6.03 15.17
C THR A 110 30.58 5.82 15.61
N GLY A 111 31.55 6.26 14.80
CA GLY A 111 32.98 6.02 15.02
C GLY A 111 33.40 4.56 14.82
N ARG A 112 32.50 3.68 14.39
CA ARG A 112 32.75 2.25 14.15
C ARG A 112 33.18 2.01 12.71
N GLU A 113 33.96 0.96 12.48
CA GLU A 113 34.23 0.46 11.14
C GLU A 113 32.98 -0.22 10.59
N GLU A 114 32.40 0.36 9.55
CA GLU A 114 31.20 -0.12 8.88
C GLU A 114 31.42 -0.08 7.36
N PRO A 115 30.73 -0.92 6.55
CA PRO A 115 30.74 -0.76 5.11
C PRO A 115 30.15 0.61 4.74
N ILE A 116 30.79 1.35 3.84
CA ILE A 116 30.31 2.65 3.35
C ILE A 116 30.03 2.52 1.85
N TYR A 117 28.88 3.07 1.43
CA TYR A 117 28.46 3.11 0.03
C TYR A 117 28.11 4.54 -0.38
N SER A 118 28.66 4.99 -1.52
CA SER A 118 28.40 6.34 -2.03
C SER A 118 26.92 6.53 -2.37
N SER A 119 26.29 7.53 -1.73
CA SER A 119 24.88 7.87 -2.00
C SER A 119 24.62 8.27 -3.44
N PHE A 120 25.59 8.89 -4.12
CA PHE A 120 25.43 9.27 -5.53
C PHE A 120 25.29 8.05 -6.45
N LYS A 121 26.13 7.01 -6.25
CA LYS A 121 26.02 5.76 -7.00
C LYS A 121 24.67 5.07 -6.80
N ARG A 122 24.14 5.11 -5.57
CA ARG A 122 22.81 4.56 -5.26
C ARG A 122 21.72 5.35 -5.95
N GLN A 123 21.78 6.69 -5.90
CA GLN A 123 20.79 7.54 -6.51
C GLN A 123 20.73 7.38 -8.04
N LEU A 124 21.89 7.21 -8.68
CA LEU A 124 21.96 6.87 -10.10
C LEU A 124 21.29 5.53 -10.41
N ARG A 125 21.53 4.48 -9.62
CA ARG A 125 20.85 3.19 -9.78
C ARG A 125 19.34 3.31 -9.67
N ILE A 126 18.86 4.07 -8.69
CA ILE A 126 17.43 4.30 -8.48
C ILE A 126 16.82 5.00 -9.71
N TYR A 127 17.35 6.17 -10.09
CA TYR A 127 16.73 6.96 -11.15
C TYR A 127 16.90 6.38 -12.57
N PHE A 128 18.03 5.74 -12.87
CA PHE A 128 18.29 5.26 -14.24
C PHE A 128 17.88 3.81 -14.47
N VAL A 129 17.71 3.00 -13.42
CA VAL A 129 17.34 1.58 -13.56
C VAL A 129 15.99 1.33 -12.91
N SER A 130 15.83 1.68 -11.63
CA SER A 130 14.62 1.29 -10.90
C SER A 130 13.37 2.02 -11.35
N VAL A 131 13.43 3.34 -11.51
CA VAL A 131 12.29 4.16 -11.89
C VAL A 131 11.82 3.82 -13.32
N PRO A 132 12.70 3.72 -14.33
CA PRO A 132 12.29 3.29 -15.67
C PRO A 132 11.70 1.89 -15.69
N PHE A 133 12.25 0.94 -14.92
CA PHE A 133 11.69 -0.39 -14.80
C PHE A 133 10.26 -0.37 -14.24
N VAL A 134 10.03 0.38 -13.15
CA VAL A 134 8.69 0.55 -12.58
C VAL A 134 7.74 1.20 -13.60
N CYS A 135 8.16 2.26 -14.29
CA CYS A 135 7.34 2.90 -15.34
C CYS A 135 7.02 1.94 -16.49
N LEU A 136 7.95 1.08 -16.91
CA LEU A 136 7.68 0.07 -17.94
C LEU A 136 6.67 -0.97 -17.47
N CYS A 137 6.76 -1.42 -16.21
CA CYS A 137 5.76 -2.30 -15.63
C CYS A 137 4.38 -1.65 -15.57
N LEU A 138 4.29 -0.38 -15.19
CA LEU A 138 3.03 0.38 -15.18
C LEU A 138 2.44 0.55 -16.59
N CYS A 139 3.27 0.84 -17.59
CA CYS A 139 2.79 0.87 -18.96
C CYS A 139 2.26 -0.51 -19.40
N PHE A 140 2.90 -1.60 -18.94
CA PHE A 140 2.48 -2.95 -19.28
C PHE A 140 1.16 -3.37 -18.61
N SER A 141 0.94 -3.05 -17.32
CA SER A 141 -0.35 -3.28 -16.64
C SER A 141 -1.47 -2.52 -17.33
N LEU A 142 -1.25 -1.26 -17.71
CA LEU A 142 -2.22 -0.48 -18.49
C LEU A 142 -2.54 -1.11 -19.85
N GLN A 143 -1.57 -1.73 -20.53
CA GLN A 143 -1.86 -2.47 -21.77
C GLN A 143 -2.74 -3.70 -21.53
N ILE A 144 -2.51 -4.43 -20.42
CA ILE A 144 -3.36 -5.57 -20.04
C ILE A 144 -4.79 -5.09 -19.76
N MET A 145 -4.95 -3.96 -19.07
CA MET A 145 -6.25 -3.35 -18.82
C MET A 145 -6.99 -2.99 -20.12
N MET A 146 -6.29 -2.42 -21.12
CA MET A 146 -6.90 -2.14 -22.42
C MET A 146 -7.38 -3.42 -23.14
N ILE A 147 -6.58 -4.49 -23.10
CA ILE A 147 -6.97 -5.80 -23.65
C ILE A 147 -8.20 -6.35 -22.92
N TYR A 148 -8.28 -6.18 -21.60
CA TYR A 148 -9.46 -6.57 -20.83
C TYR A 148 -10.72 -5.85 -21.30
N PHE A 149 -10.68 -4.52 -21.47
CA PHE A 149 -11.82 -3.76 -21.96
C PHE A 149 -12.24 -4.17 -23.38
N ASP A 150 -11.28 -4.45 -24.26
CA ASP A 150 -11.58 -4.97 -25.60
C ASP A 150 -12.28 -6.33 -25.53
N LEU A 151 -11.80 -7.25 -24.68
CA LEU A 151 -12.44 -8.56 -24.47
C LEU A 151 -13.84 -8.44 -23.87
N GLU A 152 -14.03 -7.54 -22.91
CA GLU A 152 -15.34 -7.28 -22.30
C GLU A 152 -16.33 -6.73 -23.34
N PHE A 153 -15.88 -5.78 -24.17
CA PHE A 153 -16.68 -5.24 -25.25
C PHE A 153 -17.11 -6.31 -26.26
N GLN A 154 -16.18 -7.20 -26.66
CA GLN A 154 -16.51 -8.33 -27.54
C GLN A 154 -17.49 -9.31 -26.89
N ALA A 155 -17.32 -9.61 -25.60
CA ALA A 155 -18.23 -10.49 -24.87
C ALA A 155 -19.65 -9.91 -24.78
N ARG A 156 -19.78 -8.59 -24.57
CA ARG A 156 -21.06 -7.87 -24.58
C ARG A 156 -21.74 -7.93 -25.94
N LEU A 157 -21.00 -7.67 -27.04
CA LEU A 157 -21.55 -7.78 -28.40
C LEU A 157 -22.06 -9.19 -28.72
N TYR A 158 -21.29 -10.21 -28.33
CA TYR A 158 -21.70 -11.61 -28.52
C TYR A 158 -22.98 -11.96 -27.75
N TYR A 159 -23.14 -11.41 -26.54
CA TYR A 159 -24.35 -11.58 -25.74
C TYR A 159 -25.57 -10.88 -26.38
N GLU A 160 -25.40 -9.65 -26.86
CA GLU A 160 -26.47 -8.90 -27.53
C GLU A 160 -26.98 -9.61 -28.79
N GLU A 161 -26.09 -10.29 -29.53
CA GLU A 161 -26.44 -11.01 -30.76
C GLU A 161 -27.17 -12.34 -30.50
N ASN A 162 -26.76 -13.10 -29.48
CA ASN A 162 -27.24 -14.48 -29.28
C ASN A 162 -28.34 -14.62 -28.23
N GLN A 163 -28.43 -13.71 -27.25
CA GLN A 163 -29.44 -13.68 -26.17
C GLN A 163 -29.71 -15.03 -25.47
N ASN A 164 -28.71 -15.91 -25.39
CA ASN A 164 -28.81 -17.23 -24.79
C ASN A 164 -28.29 -17.22 -23.33
N GLU A 165 -28.74 -18.18 -22.52
CA GLU A 165 -28.22 -18.37 -21.15
C GLU A 165 -26.72 -18.65 -21.13
N LEU A 166 -26.21 -19.40 -22.12
CA LEU A 166 -24.77 -19.66 -22.27
C LEU A 166 -23.98 -18.39 -22.60
N SER A 167 -24.55 -17.48 -23.39
CA SER A 167 -23.90 -16.19 -23.66
C SER A 167 -23.90 -15.26 -22.44
N ALA A 168 -24.85 -15.41 -21.52
CA ALA A 168 -24.83 -14.68 -20.25
C ALA A 168 -23.66 -15.12 -19.35
N LEU A 169 -23.27 -16.40 -19.40
CA LEU A 169 -22.10 -16.89 -18.67
C LEU A 169 -20.79 -16.36 -19.25
N ILE A 170 -20.71 -16.16 -20.57
CA ILE A 170 -19.53 -15.61 -21.25
C ILE A 170 -19.24 -14.17 -20.80
N LEU A 171 -20.25 -13.40 -20.38
CA LEU A 171 -20.06 -12.03 -19.88
C LEU A 171 -19.14 -11.96 -18.64
N TYR A 172 -19.16 -12.99 -17.79
CA TYR A 172 -18.32 -13.03 -16.58
C TYR A 172 -16.91 -13.56 -16.83
N MET A 173 -16.67 -14.24 -17.96
CA MET A 173 -15.39 -14.89 -18.27
C MET A 173 -14.21 -13.90 -18.35
N PRO A 174 -14.30 -12.75 -19.06
CA PRO A 174 -13.20 -11.77 -19.11
C PRO A 174 -12.77 -11.30 -17.72
N SER A 175 -13.73 -11.01 -16.84
CA SER A 175 -13.44 -10.52 -15.48
C SER A 175 -12.75 -11.56 -14.60
N ILE A 176 -13.15 -12.84 -14.70
CA ILE A 176 -12.48 -13.93 -13.98
C ILE A 176 -11.04 -14.12 -14.49
N ILE A 177 -10.86 -14.11 -15.82
CA ILE A 177 -9.53 -14.25 -16.43
C ILE A 177 -8.62 -13.08 -16.00
N TYR A 178 -9.14 -11.86 -16.06
CA TYR A 178 -8.40 -10.66 -15.66
C TYR A 178 -7.98 -10.70 -14.18
N ALA A 179 -8.89 -11.09 -13.28
CA ALA A 179 -8.58 -11.24 -11.86
C ALA A 179 -7.44 -12.26 -11.60
N VAL A 180 -7.44 -13.39 -12.31
CA VAL A 180 -6.36 -14.39 -12.21
C VAL A 180 -5.04 -13.85 -12.77
N VAL A 181 -5.08 -13.13 -13.89
CA VAL A 181 -3.89 -12.52 -14.51
C VAL A 181 -3.25 -11.48 -13.58
N ILE A 182 -4.05 -10.59 -12.98
CA ILE A 182 -3.56 -9.58 -12.03
C ILE A 182 -2.92 -10.22 -10.81
N GLU A 183 -3.52 -11.26 -10.21
CA GLU A 183 -2.94 -11.92 -9.04
C GLU A 183 -1.57 -12.56 -9.36
N ILE A 184 -1.42 -13.14 -10.55
CA ILE A 184 -0.15 -13.68 -11.03
C ILE A 184 0.85 -12.55 -11.27
N LEU A 185 0.43 -11.46 -11.93
CA LEU A 185 1.29 -10.32 -12.25
C LEU A 185 1.80 -9.63 -10.98
N ASN A 186 0.94 -9.39 -9.99
CA ASN A 186 1.30 -8.81 -8.69
C ASN A 186 2.37 -9.63 -7.98
N ARG A 187 2.26 -10.97 -8.01
CA ARG A 187 3.28 -11.85 -7.43
C ARG A 187 4.62 -11.70 -8.14
N ILE A 188 4.63 -11.74 -9.48
CA ILE A 188 5.84 -11.58 -10.28
C ILE A 188 6.46 -10.19 -10.04
N TYR A 189 5.65 -9.14 -10.06
CA TYR A 189 6.10 -7.77 -9.82
C TYR A 189 6.70 -7.61 -8.42
N ARG A 190 6.10 -8.22 -7.39
CA ARG A 190 6.65 -8.20 -6.04
C ARG A 190 8.03 -8.84 -5.97
N TYR A 191 8.23 -10.00 -6.59
CA TYR A 191 9.57 -10.62 -6.68
C TYR A 191 10.57 -9.72 -7.41
N ALA A 192 10.16 -9.08 -8.51
CA ALA A 192 11.02 -8.16 -9.25
C ALA A 192 11.36 -6.90 -8.43
N ALA A 193 10.39 -6.34 -7.70
CA ALA A 193 10.56 -5.17 -6.84
C ALA A 193 11.50 -5.48 -5.66
N GLU A 194 11.38 -6.66 -5.05
CA GLU A 194 12.29 -7.14 -4.00
C GLU A 194 13.72 -7.29 -4.54
N PHE A 195 13.88 -7.93 -5.69
CA PHE A 195 15.18 -8.08 -6.35
C PHE A 195 15.82 -6.71 -6.65
N LEU A 196 15.07 -5.81 -7.28
CA LEU A 196 15.54 -4.48 -7.67
C LEU A 196 15.92 -3.63 -6.45
N THR A 197 15.09 -3.66 -5.41
CA THR A 197 15.35 -2.89 -4.17
C THR A 197 16.54 -3.48 -3.40
N SER A 198 16.76 -4.80 -3.46
CA SER A 198 17.94 -5.43 -2.87
C SER A 198 19.22 -5.02 -3.61
N TRP A 199 19.13 -4.89 -4.94
CA TRP A 199 20.24 -4.45 -5.81
C TRP A 199 20.62 -2.97 -5.64
N GLU A 200 19.67 -2.13 -5.22
CA GLU A 200 19.92 -0.71 -4.89
C GLU A 200 20.82 -0.52 -3.65
N ASN A 201 20.99 -1.57 -2.84
CA ASN A 201 21.90 -1.59 -1.70
C ASN A 201 21.63 -0.47 -0.68
N HIS A 202 20.41 -0.47 -0.12
CA HIS A 202 20.01 0.42 0.98
C HIS A 202 20.74 0.04 2.29
N ARG A 203 21.19 1.05 3.06
CA ARG A 203 21.93 0.85 4.32
C ARG A 203 21.04 0.37 5.45
N LEU A 204 19.90 1.03 5.64
CA LEU A 204 18.96 0.78 6.74
C LEU A 204 17.81 -0.09 6.27
N GLU A 205 17.32 -0.97 7.15
CA GLU A 205 16.15 -1.80 6.87
C GLU A 205 14.90 -0.93 6.65
N SER A 206 14.73 0.13 7.45
CA SER A 206 13.66 1.11 7.28
C SER A 206 13.66 1.77 5.89
N SER A 207 14.84 2.14 5.37
CA SER A 207 14.97 2.72 4.02
C SER A 207 14.64 1.70 2.93
N TYR A 208 15.14 0.46 3.07
CA TYR A 208 14.86 -0.63 2.15
C TYR A 208 13.35 -0.91 2.07
N GLN A 209 12.70 -1.07 3.22
CA GLN A 209 11.27 -1.32 3.31
C GLN A 209 10.44 -0.17 2.73
N ASN A 210 10.77 1.09 3.03
CA ASN A 210 10.05 2.23 2.47
C ASN A 210 10.09 2.27 0.93
N HIS A 211 11.24 1.98 0.32
CA HIS A 211 11.36 1.96 -1.15
C HIS A 211 10.65 0.74 -1.75
N LEU A 212 10.74 -0.43 -1.10
CA LEU A 212 10.04 -1.63 -1.53
C LEU A 212 8.53 -1.42 -1.49
N ILE A 213 8.01 -0.91 -0.36
CA ILE A 213 6.59 -0.61 -0.15
C ILE A 213 6.12 0.39 -1.20
N LEU A 214 6.88 1.46 -1.48
CA LEU A 214 6.50 2.43 -2.48
C LEU A 214 6.37 1.81 -3.88
N LYS A 215 7.33 0.98 -4.30
CA LYS A 215 7.27 0.32 -5.61
C LYS A 215 6.07 -0.63 -5.70
N VAL A 216 5.92 -1.50 -4.70
CA VAL A 216 4.82 -2.47 -4.64
C VAL A 216 3.47 -1.75 -4.61
N LEU A 217 3.32 -0.71 -3.79
CA LEU A 217 2.08 0.07 -3.69
C LEU A 217 1.72 0.72 -5.01
N VAL A 218 2.69 1.33 -5.71
CA VAL A 218 2.46 1.97 -7.00
C VAL A 218 2.02 0.95 -8.07
N GLY A 219 2.69 -0.21 -8.14
CA GLY A 219 2.30 -1.27 -9.08
C GLY A 219 0.93 -1.86 -8.78
N THR A 220 0.70 -2.22 -7.51
CA THR A 220 -0.58 -2.80 -7.08
C THR A 220 -1.73 -1.80 -7.22
N PHE A 221 -1.52 -0.50 -6.97
CA PHE A 221 -2.56 0.51 -7.13
C PHE A 221 -3.02 0.64 -8.59
N ASP A 222 -2.10 0.60 -9.55
CA ASP A 222 -2.40 0.67 -10.98
C ASP A 222 -3.20 -0.54 -11.46
N ASP A 223 -2.88 -1.74 -10.95
CA ASP A 223 -3.58 -2.98 -11.30
C ASP A 223 -5.03 -3.06 -10.79
N TYR A 224 -5.40 -2.26 -9.78
CA TYR A 224 -6.76 -2.24 -9.20
C TYR A 224 -7.57 -1.00 -9.60
N LEU A 225 -7.02 -0.12 -10.44
CA LEU A 225 -7.72 1.06 -10.98
C LEU A 225 -8.55 0.68 -12.21
#